data_AF-A0A329VNU2-F1
#
_entry.id   AF-A0A329VNU2-F1
#
_cell.length_a   1.000
_cell.length_b   1.000
_cell.length_c   1.000
_cell.angle_alpha   90.00
_cell.angle_beta   90.00
_cell.angle_gamma   90.00
#
_symmetry.space_group_name_H-M   'P 1'
#
loop_
_entity.id
_entity.type
_entity.pdbx_description
1 polymer ?
#
loop_
_entity_poly.entity_id
_entity_poly.type
_entity_poly.pdbx_seq_one_letter_code
_entity_poly.pdbx_strand_id
1 'polypeptide(L)'
;MSHGLLKKEGVAQACLARYLLGERCGNRLKTIEELSSDYGLSVGLVQFALKKLESSGAVYVERRGRNGSYLVSMDHKALLAHADISNVVCAMPLPYTRLYEGLASGLKAQFEGIPFYFAHMRGSDARVECLRKGIYDLAVVSHLAAQTYLEQGDVCIVLELGPHTYVGAHQLIYRKGGEHNIRRVGLDHRSADQKIMTEVYFAGQDITLVDISYHESLYKVAKGDIDAVIWNVSREVELSSRELIAVPLSGSACFTRASEAVILTRADDILMQQLLRTMVNTTELLVHQQRVLAGQQDPSY
;
A
#
# COMPACT_ATOMS: atom_id res chain seq x y z
N MET A 1 22.18 39.37 -7.64
CA MET A 1 20.77 38.98 -7.77
C MET A 1 20.74 37.57 -8.34
N SER A 2 20.61 36.49 -7.56
CA SER A 2 20.44 35.16 -8.23
C SER A 2 20.22 33.97 -7.31
N HIS A 3 21.19 33.58 -6.47
CA HIS A 3 21.16 32.20 -5.93
C HIS A 3 20.04 31.91 -4.91
N GLY A 4 19.67 32.89 -4.08
CA GLY A 4 18.57 32.73 -3.12
C GLY A 4 17.17 32.81 -3.77
N LEU A 5 17.02 33.63 -4.82
CA LEU A 5 15.74 33.79 -5.52
C LEU A 5 15.40 32.55 -6.36
N LEU A 6 16.38 32.03 -7.12
CA LEU A 6 16.22 30.82 -7.92
C LEU A 6 15.83 29.60 -7.06
N LYS A 7 16.36 29.50 -5.83
CA LYS A 7 15.96 28.46 -4.87
C LYS A 7 14.50 28.61 -4.44
N LYS A 8 14.04 29.84 -4.14
CA LYS A 8 12.66 30.09 -3.70
C LYS A 8 11.64 29.90 -4.82
N GLU A 9 12.02 30.25 -6.05
CA GLU A 9 11.22 30.02 -7.26
C GLU A 9 11.02 28.52 -7.53
N GLY A 10 12.08 27.72 -7.42
CA GLY A 10 12.00 26.26 -7.55
C GLY A 10 11.12 25.63 -6.46
N VAL A 11 11.29 26.05 -5.20
CA VAL A 11 10.44 25.58 -4.09
C VAL A 11 8.98 25.95 -4.32
N ALA A 12 8.69 27.18 -4.78
CA ALA A 12 7.32 27.60 -5.08
C ALA A 12 6.71 26.77 -6.23
N GLN A 13 7.47 26.49 -7.29
CA GLN A 13 7.04 25.61 -8.38
C GLN A 13 6.74 24.21 -7.88
N ALA A 14 7.61 23.63 -7.05
CA ALA A 14 7.40 22.31 -6.46
C ALA A 14 6.14 22.28 -5.59
N CYS A 15 5.96 23.24 -4.69
CA CYS A 15 4.75 23.32 -3.87
C CYS A 15 3.47 23.43 -4.70
N LEU A 16 3.45 24.25 -5.75
CA LEU A 16 2.27 24.39 -6.60
C LEU A 16 2.04 23.18 -7.52
N ALA A 17 3.10 22.59 -8.06
CA ALA A 17 2.97 21.38 -8.86
C ALA A 17 2.37 20.24 -8.04
N ARG A 18 2.85 20.11 -6.80
CA ARG A 18 2.33 19.17 -5.80
C ARG A 18 0.87 19.42 -5.43
N TYR A 19 0.51 20.67 -5.18
CA TYR A 19 -0.89 21.08 -4.97
C TYR A 19 -1.78 20.66 -6.15
N LEU A 20 -1.36 21.00 -7.38
CA LEU A 20 -2.13 20.74 -8.59
C LEU A 20 -2.23 19.24 -8.91
N LEU A 21 -1.21 18.44 -8.58
CA LEU A 21 -1.29 16.98 -8.68
C LEU A 21 -2.38 16.38 -7.78
N GLY A 22 -2.77 17.06 -6.70
CA GLY A 22 -3.89 16.65 -5.84
C GLY A 22 -5.27 17.09 -6.32
N GLU A 23 -5.37 17.86 -7.41
CA GLU A 23 -6.62 18.41 -7.93
C GLU A 23 -7.20 17.58 -9.07
N ARG A 24 -8.50 17.78 -9.37
CA ARG A 24 -9.17 17.19 -10.54
C ARG A 24 -9.54 18.28 -11.53
N CYS A 25 -9.49 17.96 -12.82
CA CYS A 25 -10.02 18.85 -13.86
C CYS A 25 -11.50 19.15 -13.57
N GLY A 26 -11.88 20.42 -13.64
CA GLY A 26 -13.18 20.94 -13.22
C GLY A 26 -13.22 21.49 -11.80
N ASN A 27 -12.21 21.22 -10.96
CA ASN A 27 -12.16 21.77 -9.61
C ASN A 27 -11.91 23.28 -9.63
N ARG A 28 -12.53 23.98 -8.67
CA ARG A 28 -12.17 25.35 -8.33
C ARG A 28 -10.89 25.32 -7.51
N LEU A 29 -9.85 25.97 -7.99
CA LEU A 29 -8.56 26.07 -7.31
C LEU A 29 -8.66 27.03 -6.12
N LYS A 30 -7.81 26.78 -5.12
CA LYS A 30 -7.53 27.73 -4.04
C LYS A 30 -7.06 29.07 -4.63
N THR A 31 -7.43 30.14 -3.94
CA THR A 31 -6.95 31.49 -4.25
C THR A 31 -5.44 31.58 -4.06
N ILE A 32 -4.84 32.60 -4.67
CA ILE A 32 -3.40 32.85 -4.54
C ILE A 32 -3.05 33.17 -3.08
N GLU A 33 -3.94 33.87 -2.38
CA GLU A 33 -3.80 34.23 -0.97
C GLU A 33 -3.85 32.99 -0.07
N GLU A 34 -4.78 32.06 -0.30
CA GLU A 34 -4.84 30.79 0.42
C GLU A 34 -3.58 29.96 0.19
N LEU A 35 -3.14 29.80 -1.06
CA LEU A 35 -1.92 29.07 -1.39
C LEU A 35 -0.66 29.74 -0.80
N SER A 36 -0.63 31.06 -0.76
CA SER A 36 0.45 31.85 -0.14
C SER A 36 0.53 31.55 1.36
N SER A 37 -0.61 31.50 2.04
CA SER A 37 -0.71 31.16 3.46
C SER A 37 -0.33 29.70 3.73
N ASP A 38 -0.91 28.76 2.98
CA ASP A 38 -0.70 27.32 3.17
C ASP A 38 0.77 26.90 3.05
N TYR A 39 1.50 27.51 2.11
CA TYR A 39 2.89 27.16 1.83
C TYR A 39 3.92 28.15 2.42
N GLY A 40 3.48 29.21 3.12
CA GLY A 40 4.38 30.25 3.65
C GLY A 40 5.17 30.99 2.56
N LEU A 41 4.60 31.11 1.36
CA LEU A 41 5.21 31.74 0.19
C LEU A 41 4.65 33.14 -0.02
N SER A 42 5.38 34.03 -0.71
CA SER A 42 4.81 35.32 -1.10
C SER A 42 3.79 35.14 -2.25
N VAL A 43 2.76 35.98 -2.29
CA VAL A 43 1.75 36.04 -3.36
C VAL A 43 2.42 36.07 -4.74
N GLY A 44 3.49 36.87 -4.92
CA GLY A 44 4.23 36.95 -6.17
C GLY A 44 4.92 35.64 -6.58
N LEU A 45 5.42 34.85 -5.62
CA LEU A 45 6.02 33.53 -5.89
C LEU A 45 4.96 32.51 -6.30
N VAL A 46 3.79 32.51 -5.67
CA VAL A 46 2.67 31.64 -6.03
C VAL A 46 2.18 31.96 -7.45
N GLN A 47 1.97 33.24 -7.77
CA GLN A 47 1.59 33.66 -9.13
C GLN A 47 2.64 33.29 -10.16
N PHE A 48 3.92 33.50 -9.85
CA PHE A 48 5.03 33.14 -10.72
C PHE A 48 5.06 31.63 -10.98
N ALA A 49 4.96 30.82 -9.93
CA ALA A 49 4.97 29.37 -10.04
C ALA A 49 3.77 28.87 -10.87
N LEU A 50 2.56 29.36 -10.63
CA LEU A 50 1.37 28.99 -11.41
C LEU A 50 1.55 29.35 -12.89
N LYS A 51 2.00 30.58 -13.17
CA LYS A 51 2.25 31.03 -14.55
C LYS A 51 3.32 30.19 -15.24
N LYS A 52 4.35 29.75 -14.50
CA LYS A 52 5.40 28.89 -15.08
C LYS A 52 4.86 27.51 -15.43
N LEU A 53 4.04 26.91 -14.57
CA LEU A 53 3.38 25.62 -14.81
C LEU A 53 2.40 25.70 -15.99
N GLU A 54 1.68 26.81 -16.14
CA GLU A 54 0.85 27.06 -17.33
C GLU A 54 1.71 27.22 -18.59
N SER A 55 2.83 27.96 -18.49
CA SER A 55 3.72 28.20 -19.62
C SER A 55 4.50 26.97 -20.08
N SER A 56 4.70 25.97 -19.20
CA SER A 56 5.28 24.68 -19.56
C SER A 56 4.25 23.71 -20.15
N GLY A 57 2.96 24.09 -20.20
CA GLY A 57 1.88 23.23 -20.63
C GLY A 57 1.46 22.18 -19.59
N ALA A 58 2.00 22.26 -18.36
CA ALA A 58 1.69 21.29 -17.31
C ALA A 58 0.24 21.43 -16.81
N VAL A 59 -0.33 22.63 -16.87
CA VAL A 59 -1.75 22.88 -16.55
C VAL A 59 -2.35 23.95 -17.44
N TYR A 60 -3.67 23.92 -17.59
CA TYR A 60 -4.45 25.03 -18.10
C TYR A 60 -5.49 25.47 -17.06
N VAL A 61 -5.44 26.74 -16.66
CA VAL A 61 -6.32 27.31 -15.65
C VAL A 61 -7.19 28.40 -16.27
N GLU A 62 -8.51 28.21 -16.20
CA GLU A 62 -9.47 29.20 -16.63
C GLU A 62 -9.77 30.17 -15.47
N ARG A 63 -9.46 31.45 -15.69
CA ARG A 63 -9.70 32.52 -14.71
C ARG A 63 -11.06 33.16 -14.97
N ARG A 64 -12.01 33.02 -14.04
CA ARG A 64 -13.38 33.57 -14.13
C ARG A 64 -13.62 34.77 -13.22
N GLY A 65 -12.56 35.54 -12.90
CA GLY A 65 -12.64 36.74 -12.06
C GLY A 65 -13.19 36.44 -10.67
N ARG A 66 -14.30 37.10 -10.29
CA ARG A 66 -14.97 36.91 -8.98
C ARG A 66 -15.43 35.47 -8.72
N ASN A 67 -15.63 34.68 -9.78
CA ASN A 67 -16.04 33.28 -9.67
C ASN A 67 -14.86 32.33 -9.37
N GLY A 68 -13.63 32.85 -9.30
CA GLY A 68 -12.43 32.07 -9.00
C GLY A 68 -11.73 31.52 -10.25
N SER A 69 -10.75 30.65 -10.00
CA SER A 69 -9.95 29.98 -11.04
C SER A 69 -10.28 28.50 -11.05
N TYR A 70 -10.43 27.92 -12.24
CA TYR A 70 -10.80 26.53 -12.43
C TYR A 70 -9.71 25.80 -13.20
N LEU A 71 -9.34 24.61 -12.74
CA LEU A 71 -8.43 23.75 -13.46
C LEU A 71 -9.18 23.12 -14.64
N VAL A 72 -8.73 23.35 -15.87
CA VAL A 72 -9.40 22.82 -17.08
C VAL A 72 -8.72 21.56 -17.58
N SER A 73 -7.39 21.58 -17.64
CA SER A 73 -6.59 20.40 -17.99
C SER A 73 -5.29 20.38 -17.21
N MET A 74 -4.71 19.19 -17.08
CA MET A 74 -3.36 19.00 -16.56
C MET A 74 -2.65 17.86 -17.31
N ASP A 75 -1.33 17.98 -17.39
CA ASP A 75 -0.43 16.91 -17.77
C ASP A 75 0.32 16.46 -16.51
N HIS A 76 -0.03 15.27 -16.01
CA HIS A 76 0.57 14.71 -14.79
C HIS A 76 2.08 14.56 -14.91
N LYS A 77 2.59 14.13 -16.08
CA LYS A 77 4.02 13.90 -16.29
C LYS A 77 4.79 15.22 -16.29
N ALA A 78 4.25 16.24 -16.93
CA ALA A 78 4.83 17.58 -16.91
C ALA A 78 4.78 18.20 -15.50
N LEU A 79 3.67 18.05 -14.77
CA LEU A 79 3.55 18.51 -13.38
C LEU A 79 4.55 17.81 -12.45
N LEU A 80 4.72 16.50 -12.58
CA LEU A 80 5.67 15.72 -11.78
C LEU A 80 7.12 16.19 -11.95
N ALA A 81 7.51 16.58 -13.18
CA ALA A 81 8.83 17.15 -13.44
C ALA A 81 9.09 18.45 -12.65
N HIS A 82 8.04 19.13 -12.20
CA HIS A 82 8.12 20.31 -11.36
C HIS A 82 7.93 20.02 -9.87
N ALA A 83 7.38 18.87 -9.49
CA ALA A 83 6.99 18.53 -8.12
C ALA A 83 8.16 18.20 -7.17
N ASP A 84 9.38 18.09 -7.72
CA ASP A 84 10.62 17.71 -7.00
C ASP A 84 10.45 16.40 -6.20
N ILE A 85 9.69 15.46 -6.77
CA ILE A 85 9.55 14.10 -6.22
C ILE A 85 10.74 13.30 -6.76
N SER A 86 11.73 13.10 -5.91
CA SER A 86 12.98 12.43 -6.29
C SER A 86 12.74 10.96 -6.65
N ASN A 87 12.28 10.17 -5.67
CA ASN A 87 11.92 8.77 -5.83
C ASN A 87 10.76 8.44 -4.88
N VAL A 88 9.99 7.41 -5.20
CA VAL A 88 9.03 6.80 -4.29
C VAL A 88 9.52 5.41 -3.92
N VAL A 89 9.74 5.17 -2.63
CA VAL A 89 10.18 3.87 -2.10
C VAL A 89 9.04 3.21 -1.35
N CYS A 90 8.62 2.05 -1.84
CA CYS A 90 7.52 1.28 -1.29
C CYS A 90 8.02 0.02 -0.58
N ALA A 91 7.78 -0.05 0.73
CA ALA A 91 8.08 -1.23 1.51
C ALA A 91 7.00 -2.30 1.26
N MET A 92 7.41 -3.50 0.84
CA MET A 92 6.47 -4.60 0.61
C MET A 92 7.06 -5.95 1.04
N PRO A 93 6.24 -7.01 1.18
CA PRO A 93 6.75 -8.36 1.39
C PRO A 93 7.73 -8.81 0.29
N LEU A 94 8.49 -9.87 0.55
CA LEU A 94 9.23 -10.53 -0.52
C LEU A 94 8.22 -11.11 -1.54
N PRO A 95 8.47 -10.99 -2.85
CA PRO A 95 7.53 -11.40 -3.89
C PRO A 95 7.62 -12.91 -4.17
N TYR A 96 7.41 -13.73 -3.13
CA TYR A 96 7.52 -15.19 -3.23
C TYR A 96 6.24 -15.89 -3.75
N THR A 97 5.20 -15.12 -4.07
CA THR A 97 3.97 -15.63 -4.71
C THR A 97 3.66 -14.83 -5.96
N ARG A 98 3.09 -15.48 -6.98
CA ARG A 98 2.58 -14.80 -8.19
C ARG A 98 1.59 -13.66 -7.86
N LEU A 99 0.88 -13.76 -6.74
CA LEU A 99 -0.03 -12.71 -6.27
C LEU A 99 0.73 -11.47 -5.81
N TYR A 100 1.81 -11.63 -5.05
CA TYR A 100 2.70 -10.52 -4.68
C TYR A 100 3.44 -9.94 -5.87
N GLU A 101 3.89 -10.79 -6.80
CA GLU A 101 4.51 -10.34 -8.05
C GLU A 101 3.55 -9.48 -8.88
N GLY A 102 2.30 -9.93 -9.03
CA GLY A 102 1.26 -9.19 -9.73
C GLY A 102 0.89 -7.88 -9.04
N LEU A 103 0.83 -7.87 -7.70
CA LEU A 103 0.58 -6.66 -6.92
C LEU A 103 1.71 -5.64 -7.13
N ALA A 104 2.97 -6.08 -7.00
CA ALA A 104 4.14 -5.23 -7.18
C ALA A 104 4.19 -4.65 -8.59
N SER A 105 4.02 -5.51 -9.59
CA SER A 105 4.05 -5.13 -11.00
C SER A 105 2.92 -4.17 -11.35
N GLY A 106 1.70 -4.48 -10.92
CA GLY A 106 0.53 -3.64 -11.13
C GLY A 106 0.68 -2.27 -10.48
N LEU A 107 1.18 -2.22 -9.24
CA LEU A 107 1.42 -0.97 -8.53
C LEU A 107 2.50 -0.13 -9.22
N LYS A 108 3.66 -0.70 -9.55
CA LYS A 108 4.74 0.02 -10.23
C LYS A 108 4.30 0.59 -11.58
N ALA A 109 3.45 -0.12 -12.32
CA ALA A 109 2.90 0.35 -13.58
C ALA A 109 2.06 1.63 -13.45
N GLN A 110 1.50 1.92 -12.27
CA GLN A 110 0.75 3.16 -12.01
C GLN A 110 1.66 4.39 -11.84
N PHE A 111 2.96 4.18 -11.65
CA PHE A 111 3.95 5.23 -11.42
C PHE A 111 4.81 5.48 -12.66
N GLU A 112 4.27 5.29 -13.87
CA GLU A 112 5.02 5.57 -15.10
C GLU A 112 5.51 7.03 -15.14
N GLY A 113 6.82 7.20 -15.33
CA GLY A 113 7.47 8.52 -15.30
C GLY A 113 7.92 9.01 -13.93
N ILE A 114 7.65 8.26 -12.85
CA ILE A 114 8.19 8.50 -11.51
C ILE A 114 9.16 7.36 -11.16
N PRO A 115 10.39 7.65 -10.70
CA PRO A 115 11.27 6.62 -10.16
C PRO A 115 10.60 5.94 -8.94
N PHE A 116 10.14 4.71 -9.14
CA PHE A 116 9.43 3.91 -8.13
C PHE A 116 10.22 2.62 -7.85
N TYR A 117 10.53 2.40 -6.57
CA TYR A 117 11.37 1.29 -6.12
C TYR A 117 10.70 0.53 -4.98
N PHE A 118 10.91 -0.79 -4.96
CA PHE A 118 10.48 -1.62 -3.85
C PHE A 118 11.62 -1.89 -2.87
N ALA A 119 11.31 -1.78 -1.58
CA ALA A 119 12.13 -2.32 -0.50
C ALA A 119 11.46 -3.59 0.04
N HIS A 120 11.99 -4.75 -0.30
CA HIS A 120 11.43 -6.02 0.15
C HIS A 120 11.84 -6.35 1.59
N MET A 121 10.86 -6.45 2.48
CA MET A 121 11.08 -6.66 3.91
C MET A 121 10.01 -7.59 4.52
N ARG A 122 10.47 -8.52 5.36
CA ARG A 122 9.59 -9.41 6.14
C ARG A 122 9.04 -8.70 7.37
N GLY A 123 7.82 -9.08 7.76
CA GLY A 123 7.11 -8.53 8.92
C GLY A 123 6.46 -7.18 8.63
N SER A 124 5.16 -7.06 8.88
CA SER A 124 4.45 -5.79 8.71
C SER A 124 4.93 -4.73 9.70
N ASP A 125 5.25 -5.12 10.94
CA ASP A 125 5.71 -4.20 11.99
C ASP A 125 6.97 -3.43 11.57
N ALA A 126 7.97 -4.14 11.03
CA ALA A 126 9.21 -3.52 10.58
C ALA A 126 8.98 -2.55 9.41
N ARG A 127 8.10 -2.90 8.46
CA ARG A 127 7.76 -2.03 7.34
C ARG A 127 7.07 -0.75 7.80
N VAL A 128 6.09 -0.87 8.70
CA VAL A 128 5.35 0.29 9.22
C VAL A 128 6.23 1.16 10.10
N GLU A 129 7.13 0.57 10.88
CA GLU A 129 8.11 1.33 11.67
C GLU A 129 9.06 2.16 10.78
N CYS A 130 9.54 1.58 9.67
CA CYS A 130 10.33 2.33 8.70
C CYS A 130 9.54 3.44 8.01
N LEU A 131 8.26 3.20 7.70
CA LEU A 131 7.34 4.23 7.17
C LEU A 131 7.21 5.40 8.14
N ARG A 132 6.97 5.13 9.42
CA ARG A 132 6.87 6.14 10.50
C ARG A 132 8.13 7.00 10.62
N LYS A 133 9.30 6.38 10.49
CA LYS A 133 10.60 7.05 10.54
C LYS A 133 10.95 7.85 9.28
N GLY A 134 10.09 7.84 8.26
CA GLY A 134 10.36 8.50 6.98
C GLY A 134 11.44 7.80 6.15
N ILE A 135 11.76 6.53 6.44
CA ILE A 135 12.71 5.74 5.64
C ILE A 135 12.08 5.31 4.32
N TYR A 136 10.78 5.01 4.35
CA TYR A 136 9.98 4.67 3.17
C TYR A 136 8.80 5.63 3.06
N ASP A 137 8.33 5.83 1.82
CA ASP A 137 7.19 6.68 1.54
C ASP A 137 5.89 5.90 1.71
N LEU A 138 5.90 4.63 1.30
CA LEU A 138 4.74 3.74 1.28
C LEU A 138 5.04 2.43 2.00
N ALA A 139 4.02 1.81 2.58
CA ALA A 139 4.09 0.42 3.04
C ALA A 139 2.87 -0.39 2.60
N VAL A 140 3.10 -1.56 2.00
CA VAL A 140 2.07 -2.54 1.68
C VAL A 140 1.92 -3.53 2.83
N VAL A 141 0.70 -3.63 3.35
CA VAL A 141 0.31 -4.59 4.40
C VAL A 141 -1.06 -5.17 4.07
N SER A 142 -1.50 -6.18 4.83
CA SER A 142 -2.90 -6.60 4.77
C SER A 142 -3.81 -5.55 5.41
N HIS A 143 -5.08 -5.51 5.02
CA HIS A 143 -6.07 -4.66 5.69
C HIS A 143 -6.19 -5.04 7.17
N LEU A 144 -6.17 -6.34 7.49
CA LEU A 144 -6.25 -6.80 8.88
C LEU A 144 -5.11 -6.23 9.75
N ALA A 145 -3.86 -6.34 9.31
CA ALA A 145 -2.73 -5.78 10.05
C ALA A 145 -2.80 -4.24 10.12
N ALA A 146 -3.21 -3.58 9.03
CA ALA A 146 -3.35 -2.13 9.00
C ALA A 146 -4.22 -1.58 10.12
N GLN A 147 -5.31 -2.26 10.48
CA GLN A 147 -6.22 -1.79 11.53
C GLN A 147 -5.49 -1.55 12.86
N THR A 148 -4.52 -2.40 13.20
CA THR A 148 -3.72 -2.26 14.44
C THR A 148 -2.79 -1.06 14.43
N TYR A 149 -2.31 -0.65 13.25
CA TYR A 149 -1.40 0.50 13.13
C TYR A 149 -2.15 1.83 13.10
N LEU A 150 -3.38 1.84 12.58
CA LEU A 150 -4.22 3.04 12.51
C LEU A 150 -4.62 3.58 13.90
N GLU A 151 -4.65 2.73 14.92
CA GLU A 151 -5.00 3.13 16.30
C GLU A 151 -4.06 4.21 16.86
N GLN A 152 -2.81 4.28 16.37
CA GLN A 152 -1.83 5.27 16.79
C GLN A 152 -2.02 6.63 16.11
N GLY A 153 -2.78 6.70 15.01
CA GLY A 153 -3.09 7.92 14.28
C GLY A 153 -1.93 8.53 13.48
N ASP A 154 -0.77 7.85 13.40
CA ASP A 154 0.45 8.34 12.75
C ASP A 154 0.63 7.83 11.31
N VAL A 155 -0.17 6.85 10.91
CA VAL A 155 -0.27 6.34 9.54
C VAL A 155 -1.72 6.33 9.09
N CYS A 156 -1.95 6.34 7.77
CA CYS A 156 -3.28 6.24 7.19
C CYS A 156 -3.31 5.28 6.01
N ILE A 157 -4.47 4.64 5.78
CA ILE A 157 -4.74 3.88 4.56
C ILE A 157 -5.09 4.87 3.44
N VAL A 158 -4.36 4.79 2.34
CA VAL A 158 -4.59 5.64 1.16
C VAL A 158 -5.28 4.87 0.04
N LEU A 159 -4.97 3.58 -0.09
CA LEU A 159 -5.57 2.70 -1.07
C LEU A 159 -5.98 1.38 -0.41
N GLU A 160 -7.20 0.97 -0.71
CA GLU A 160 -7.79 -0.32 -0.40
C GLU A 160 -8.02 -1.05 -1.72
N LEU A 161 -7.45 -2.24 -1.87
CA LEU A 161 -7.47 -2.98 -3.13
C LEU A 161 -8.55 -4.08 -3.16
N GLY A 162 -9.24 -4.32 -2.04
CA GLY A 162 -10.26 -5.34 -1.92
C GLY A 162 -9.71 -6.74 -1.63
N PRO A 163 -10.59 -7.70 -1.28
CA PRO A 163 -10.19 -9.07 -0.91
C PRO A 163 -9.38 -9.79 -2.00
N HIS A 164 -8.57 -10.75 -1.59
CA HIS A 164 -7.75 -11.62 -2.46
C HIS A 164 -6.68 -10.91 -3.30
N THR A 165 -6.26 -9.70 -2.89
CA THR A 165 -5.23 -8.91 -3.59
C THR A 165 -3.87 -8.97 -2.91
N TYR A 166 -3.80 -9.39 -1.65
CA TYR A 166 -2.54 -9.55 -0.89
C TYR A 166 -2.10 -11.01 -0.82
N VAL A 167 -2.98 -11.87 -0.32
CA VAL A 167 -2.84 -13.32 -0.22
C VAL A 167 -4.14 -13.98 -0.66
N GLY A 168 -4.09 -15.23 -1.14
CA GLY A 168 -5.29 -15.93 -1.62
C GLY A 168 -6.34 -16.06 -0.52
N ALA A 169 -6.07 -16.90 0.47
CA ALA A 169 -6.82 -16.96 1.72
C ALA A 169 -6.00 -17.70 2.77
N HIS A 170 -6.23 -17.37 4.04
CA HIS A 170 -5.72 -18.20 5.12
C HIS A 170 -6.70 -19.33 5.42
N GLN A 171 -6.16 -20.51 5.70
CA GLN A 171 -6.89 -21.73 6.03
C GLN A 171 -6.34 -22.32 7.33
N LEU A 172 -7.18 -23.05 8.06
CA LEU A 172 -6.73 -23.89 9.14
C LEU A 172 -6.15 -25.18 8.54
N ILE A 173 -4.88 -25.47 8.84
CA ILE A 173 -4.20 -26.67 8.37
C ILE A 173 -3.95 -27.61 9.53
N TYR A 174 -4.33 -28.88 9.39
CA TYR A 174 -4.13 -29.93 10.38
C TYR A 174 -3.95 -31.30 9.70
N ARG A 175 -3.52 -32.33 10.46
CA ARG A 175 -3.40 -33.70 9.94
C ARG A 175 -4.77 -34.33 9.71
N LYS A 176 -4.91 -35.17 8.66
CA LYS A 176 -6.14 -35.93 8.41
C LYS A 176 -6.57 -36.73 9.65
N GLY A 177 -7.84 -36.58 10.05
CA GLY A 177 -8.40 -37.17 11.27
C GLY A 177 -8.08 -36.43 12.58
N GLY A 178 -7.34 -35.32 12.52
CA GLY A 178 -6.93 -34.53 13.70
C GLY A 178 -7.89 -33.41 14.12
N GLU A 179 -9.01 -33.22 13.42
CA GLU A 179 -9.93 -32.07 13.58
C GLU A 179 -10.39 -31.84 15.02
N HIS A 180 -10.72 -32.90 15.75
CA HIS A 180 -11.25 -32.83 17.11
C HIS A 180 -10.19 -32.86 18.21
N ASN A 181 -8.90 -32.93 17.86
CA ASN A 181 -7.77 -33.09 18.79
C ASN A 181 -6.73 -31.97 18.68
N ILE A 182 -7.13 -30.79 18.21
CA ILE A 182 -6.23 -29.64 18.09
C ILE A 182 -5.97 -29.05 19.48
N ARG A 183 -4.74 -29.19 19.98
CA ARG A 183 -4.30 -28.54 21.22
C ARG A 183 -3.08 -27.67 21.01
N ARG A 184 -2.06 -28.11 20.28
CA ARG A 184 -0.84 -27.36 20.02
C ARG A 184 -0.96 -26.61 18.70
N VAL A 185 -1.16 -25.29 18.75
CA VAL A 185 -1.34 -24.47 17.54
C VAL A 185 -0.05 -23.70 17.27
N GLY A 186 0.49 -23.88 16.07
CA GLY A 186 1.68 -23.15 15.63
C GLY A 186 1.38 -21.68 15.35
N LEU A 187 2.27 -20.79 15.79
CA LEU A 187 2.22 -19.35 15.52
C LEU A 187 3.62 -18.81 15.21
N ASP A 188 3.76 -18.08 14.09
CA ASP A 188 4.93 -17.22 13.84
C ASP A 188 4.64 -15.81 14.36
N HIS A 189 5.34 -15.41 15.43
CA HIS A 189 5.16 -14.09 16.05
C HIS A 189 5.52 -12.90 15.14
N ARG A 190 6.19 -13.12 14.01
CA ARG A 190 6.50 -12.09 13.02
C ARG A 190 5.37 -11.85 12.03
N SER A 191 4.33 -12.68 12.06
CA SER A 191 3.14 -12.55 11.21
C SER A 191 1.98 -11.94 11.99
N ALA A 192 1.76 -10.63 11.82
CA ALA A 192 0.66 -9.92 12.46
C ALA A 192 -0.72 -10.54 12.13
N ASP A 193 -0.95 -10.87 10.85
CA ASP A 193 -2.19 -11.52 10.42
C ASP A 193 -2.40 -12.86 11.12
N GLN A 194 -1.37 -13.72 11.13
CA GLN A 194 -1.48 -15.05 11.72
C GLN A 194 -1.81 -14.96 13.21
N LYS A 195 -1.18 -14.04 13.94
CA LYS A 195 -1.46 -13.79 15.35
C LYS A 195 -2.93 -13.43 15.58
N ILE A 196 -3.42 -12.39 14.88
CA ILE A 196 -4.80 -11.92 15.04
C ILE A 196 -5.81 -13.01 14.67
N MET A 197 -5.61 -13.68 13.53
CA MET A 197 -6.53 -14.74 13.09
C MET A 197 -6.52 -15.96 14.02
N THR A 198 -5.37 -16.31 14.60
CA THR A 198 -5.24 -17.44 15.54
C THR A 198 -5.96 -17.13 16.85
N GLU A 199 -5.77 -15.92 17.39
CA GLU A 199 -6.48 -15.44 18.58
C GLU A 199 -8.01 -15.45 18.36
N VAL A 200 -8.48 -14.97 17.20
CA VAL A 200 -9.92 -14.95 16.87
C VAL A 200 -10.49 -16.36 16.68
N TYR A 201 -9.81 -17.21 15.91
CA TYR A 201 -10.33 -18.55 15.57
C TYR A 201 -10.40 -19.48 16.78
N PHE A 202 -9.37 -19.44 17.64
CA PHE A 202 -9.27 -20.30 18.82
C PHE A 202 -9.78 -19.65 20.11
N ALA A 203 -10.48 -18.52 20.02
CA ALA A 203 -11.03 -17.83 21.18
C ALA A 203 -11.91 -18.76 22.03
N GLY A 204 -11.58 -18.87 23.33
CA GLY A 204 -12.30 -19.72 24.28
C GLY A 204 -12.03 -21.22 24.16
N GLN A 205 -11.08 -21.64 23.31
CA GLN A 205 -10.68 -23.04 23.16
C GLN A 205 -9.45 -23.35 24.04
N ASP A 206 -9.34 -24.58 24.53
CA ASP A 206 -8.19 -25.07 25.31
C ASP A 206 -7.03 -25.42 24.36
N ILE A 207 -6.26 -24.40 23.98
CA ILE A 207 -5.07 -24.55 23.12
C ILE A 207 -3.80 -24.02 23.79
N THR A 208 -2.67 -24.56 23.37
CA THR A 208 -1.32 -24.07 23.66
C THR A 208 -0.70 -23.54 22.38
N LEU A 209 -0.28 -22.27 22.38
CA LEU A 209 0.46 -21.69 21.27
C LEU A 209 1.91 -22.16 21.29
N VAL A 210 2.41 -22.60 20.14
CA VAL A 210 3.79 -23.05 19.96
C VAL A 210 4.47 -22.11 18.96
N ASP A 211 5.52 -21.43 19.41
CA ASP A 211 6.33 -20.55 18.56
C ASP A 211 7.02 -21.37 17.46
N ILE A 212 6.78 -20.97 16.21
CA ILE A 212 7.32 -21.64 15.04
C ILE A 212 7.73 -20.62 13.98
N SER A 213 8.71 -21.00 13.15
CA SER A 213 9.01 -20.25 11.93
C SER A 213 7.92 -20.48 10.88
N TYR A 214 7.53 -19.41 10.16
CA TYR A 214 6.64 -19.46 9.01
C TYR A 214 7.01 -20.70 8.14
N HIS A 215 8.23 -20.77 7.62
CA HIS A 215 8.63 -21.78 6.64
C HIS A 215 8.58 -23.24 7.14
N GLU A 216 8.56 -23.46 8.46
CA GLU A 216 8.54 -24.80 9.06
C GLU A 216 7.13 -25.30 9.38
N SER A 217 6.11 -24.44 9.25
CA SER A 217 4.74 -24.68 9.73
C SER A 217 4.16 -26.00 9.21
N LEU A 218 4.11 -26.19 7.88
CA LEU A 218 3.54 -27.39 7.28
C LEU A 218 4.31 -28.67 7.66
N TYR A 219 5.63 -28.56 7.81
CA TYR A 219 6.46 -29.69 8.21
C TYR A 219 6.18 -30.10 9.66
N LYS A 220 6.09 -29.13 10.57
CA LYS A 220 5.80 -29.39 11.99
C LYS A 220 4.40 -29.96 12.20
N VAL A 221 3.40 -29.51 11.43
CA VAL A 221 2.07 -30.14 11.44
C VAL A 221 2.16 -31.59 10.95
N ALA A 222 2.81 -31.86 9.81
CA ALA A 222 2.91 -33.21 9.27
C ALA A 222 3.65 -34.17 10.23
N LYS A 223 4.71 -33.70 10.88
CA LYS A 223 5.52 -34.50 11.83
C LYS A 223 4.82 -34.77 13.17
N GLY A 224 3.81 -33.99 13.55
CA GLY A 224 3.17 -34.12 14.86
C GLY A 224 3.75 -33.25 15.96
N ASP A 225 4.66 -32.33 15.63
CA ASP A 225 5.24 -31.39 16.60
C ASP A 225 4.20 -30.34 17.05
N ILE A 226 3.27 -29.98 16.15
CA ILE A 226 2.06 -29.17 16.40
C ILE A 226 0.85 -29.85 15.76
N ASP A 227 -0.35 -29.51 16.21
CA ASP A 227 -1.60 -30.14 15.76
C ASP A 227 -2.27 -29.36 14.62
N ALA A 228 -2.16 -28.03 14.65
CA ALA A 228 -2.67 -27.18 13.59
C ALA A 228 -1.89 -25.87 13.43
N VAL A 229 -2.12 -25.18 12.31
CA VAL A 229 -1.60 -23.83 12.03
C VAL A 229 -2.57 -23.09 11.11
N ILE A 230 -2.79 -21.79 11.34
CA ILE A 230 -3.46 -20.92 10.38
C ILE A 230 -2.44 -20.42 9.37
N TRP A 231 -2.72 -20.62 8.07
CA TRP A 231 -1.72 -20.48 7.03
C TRP A 231 -2.27 -20.11 5.66
N ASN A 232 -1.46 -19.42 4.84
CA ASN A 232 -1.79 -19.18 3.43
C ASN A 232 -1.36 -20.38 2.58
N VAL A 233 -2.33 -21.12 2.04
CA VAL A 233 -2.07 -22.24 1.13
C VAL A 233 -1.89 -21.69 -0.29
N SER A 234 -0.66 -21.74 -0.79
CA SER A 234 -0.37 -21.36 -2.18
C SER A 234 -0.55 -22.52 -3.16
N ARG A 235 -0.47 -23.78 -2.70
CA ARG A 235 -0.55 -25.00 -3.53
C ARG A 235 -1.18 -26.17 -2.77
N GLU A 236 -2.35 -26.63 -3.21
CA GLU A 236 -3.05 -27.80 -2.63
C GLU A 236 -2.23 -29.10 -2.74
N VAL A 237 -1.38 -29.23 -3.76
CA VAL A 237 -0.53 -30.42 -4.00
C VAL A 237 0.46 -30.67 -2.84
N GLU A 238 0.92 -29.61 -2.17
CA GLU A 238 1.83 -29.73 -1.02
C GLU A 238 1.15 -30.28 0.23
N LEU A 239 -0.18 -30.17 0.33
CA LEU A 239 -0.96 -30.66 1.47
C LEU A 239 -1.29 -32.14 1.31
N SER A 240 -1.77 -32.52 0.11
CA SER A 240 -2.19 -33.89 -0.19
C SER A 240 -1.05 -34.91 -0.04
N SER A 241 0.17 -34.53 -0.39
CA SER A 241 1.38 -35.36 -0.24
C SER A 241 1.83 -35.56 1.22
N ARG A 242 1.28 -34.78 2.16
CA ARG A 242 1.63 -34.79 3.59
C ARG A 242 0.48 -35.21 4.50
N GLU A 243 -0.59 -35.75 3.93
CA GLU A 243 -1.82 -36.12 4.64
C GLU A 243 -2.42 -34.96 5.47
N LEU A 244 -2.24 -33.74 4.98
CA LEU A 244 -2.78 -32.53 5.61
C LEU A 244 -4.13 -32.17 5.00
N ILE A 245 -5.02 -31.66 5.83
CA ILE A 245 -6.30 -31.05 5.44
C ILE A 245 -6.16 -29.54 5.63
N ALA A 246 -6.65 -28.76 4.67
CA ALA A 246 -6.85 -27.32 4.81
C ALA A 246 -8.35 -26.98 4.77
N VAL A 247 -8.82 -26.29 5.80
CA VAL A 247 -10.22 -25.87 5.92
C VAL A 247 -10.29 -24.34 5.84
N PRO A 248 -11.17 -23.78 4.99
CA PRO A 248 -11.40 -22.34 4.94
C PRO A 248 -11.80 -21.77 6.31
N LEU A 249 -11.22 -20.61 6.66
CA LEU A 249 -11.64 -19.88 7.84
C LEU A 249 -12.94 -19.12 7.55
N SER A 250 -13.88 -19.15 8.49
CA SER A 250 -15.17 -18.48 8.37
C SER A 250 -15.63 -17.97 9.74
N GLY A 251 -16.67 -17.12 9.77
CA GLY A 251 -17.25 -16.62 11.02
C GLY A 251 -16.65 -15.32 11.55
N SER A 252 -15.66 -14.71 10.87
CA SER A 252 -15.17 -13.37 11.19
C SER A 252 -14.71 -12.61 9.94
N ALA A 253 -14.99 -11.30 9.91
CA ALA A 253 -14.53 -10.42 8.85
C ALA A 253 -13.00 -10.28 8.80
N CYS A 254 -12.28 -10.60 9.89
CA CYS A 254 -10.82 -10.52 9.93
C CYS A 254 -10.17 -11.44 8.90
N PHE A 255 -10.75 -12.63 8.67
CA PHE A 255 -10.21 -13.61 7.72
C PHE A 255 -10.23 -13.08 6.28
N THR A 256 -11.30 -12.35 5.91
CA THR A 256 -11.39 -11.68 4.61
C THR A 256 -10.42 -10.50 4.53
N ARG A 257 -10.36 -9.66 5.56
CA ARG A 257 -9.43 -8.50 5.62
C ARG A 257 -7.96 -8.90 5.54
N ALA A 258 -7.60 -10.10 6.01
CA ALA A 258 -6.23 -10.61 5.89
C ALA A 258 -5.81 -10.87 4.43
N SER A 259 -6.78 -11.06 3.52
CA SER A 259 -6.53 -11.30 2.09
C SER A 259 -6.41 -10.00 1.28
N GLU A 260 -6.83 -8.89 1.84
CA GLU A 260 -6.89 -7.59 1.16
C GLU A 260 -5.58 -6.82 1.32
N ALA A 261 -5.04 -6.30 0.23
CA ALA A 261 -3.88 -5.43 0.24
C ALA A 261 -4.33 -3.99 0.48
N VAL A 262 -3.60 -3.31 1.37
CA VAL A 262 -3.74 -1.86 1.57
C VAL A 262 -2.38 -1.19 1.50
N ILE A 263 -2.38 0.08 1.08
CA ILE A 263 -1.19 0.91 1.01
C ILE A 263 -1.29 1.99 2.07
N LEU A 264 -0.30 2.01 2.95
CA LEU A 264 -0.15 2.98 4.03
C LEU A 264 0.81 4.10 3.65
N THR A 265 0.51 5.30 4.11
CA THR A 265 1.44 6.44 4.19
C THR A 265 1.51 6.94 5.63
N ARG A 266 2.47 7.82 5.95
CA ARG A 266 2.36 8.63 7.16
C ARG A 266 1.13 9.54 7.07
N ALA A 267 0.49 9.77 8.21
CA ALA A 267 -0.73 10.57 8.27
C ALA A 267 -0.51 12.04 7.86
N ASP A 268 0.70 12.57 8.13
CA ASP A 268 1.11 13.93 7.81
C ASP A 268 1.63 14.11 6.37
N ASP A 269 1.87 13.01 5.64
CA ASP A 269 2.36 13.05 4.25
C ASP A 269 1.21 13.23 3.25
N ILE A 270 0.55 14.38 3.33
CA ILE A 270 -0.59 14.75 2.48
C ILE A 270 -0.22 14.72 1.00
N LEU A 271 1.03 15.06 0.68
CA LEU A 271 1.55 15.02 -0.68
C LEU A 271 1.50 13.60 -1.24
N MET A 272 2.11 12.65 -0.54
CA MET A 272 2.16 11.27 -1.00
C MET A 272 0.75 10.67 -1.12
N GLN A 273 -0.13 11.02 -0.19
CA GLN A 273 -1.54 10.64 -0.23
C GLN A 273 -2.24 11.18 -1.49
N GLN A 274 -2.03 12.44 -1.84
CA GLN A 274 -2.59 13.05 -3.04
C GLN A 274 -2.01 12.43 -4.31
N LEU A 275 -0.69 12.21 -4.35
CA LEU A 275 -0.02 11.56 -5.47
C LEU A 275 -0.63 10.18 -5.77
N LEU A 276 -0.77 9.34 -4.75
CA LEU A 276 -1.39 8.02 -4.86
C LEU A 276 -2.84 8.10 -5.38
N ARG A 277 -3.66 8.99 -4.81
CA ARG A 277 -5.07 9.16 -5.19
C ARG A 277 -5.25 9.63 -6.63
N THR A 278 -4.26 10.32 -7.18
CA THR A 278 -4.29 10.84 -8.54
C THR A 278 -3.69 9.86 -9.55
N MET A 279 -2.55 9.25 -9.22
CA MET A 279 -1.81 8.39 -10.14
C MET A 279 -2.36 6.97 -10.21
N VAL A 280 -2.90 6.45 -9.10
CA VAL A 280 -3.32 5.04 -9.05
C VAL A 280 -4.75 4.87 -9.50
N ASN A 281 -4.91 4.24 -10.66
CA ASN A 281 -6.16 3.65 -11.09
C ASN A 281 -6.26 2.22 -10.56
N THR A 282 -7.02 2.05 -9.46
CA THR A 282 -7.20 0.74 -8.81
C THR A 282 -7.69 -0.34 -9.78
N THR A 283 -8.59 -0.02 -10.70
CA THR A 283 -9.11 -0.99 -11.67
C THR A 283 -8.02 -1.50 -12.60
N GLU A 284 -7.19 -0.60 -13.13
CA GLU A 284 -6.09 -0.98 -14.02
C GLU A 284 -5.00 -1.76 -13.29
N LEU A 285 -4.67 -1.37 -12.05
CA LEU A 285 -3.76 -2.10 -11.17
C LEU A 285 -4.24 -3.55 -10.97
N LEU A 286 -5.52 -3.73 -10.62
CA LEU A 286 -6.08 -5.06 -10.38
C LEU A 286 -6.16 -5.89 -11.66
N VAL A 287 -6.52 -5.30 -12.80
CA VAL A 287 -6.49 -5.98 -14.10
C VAL A 287 -5.06 -6.44 -14.43
N HIS A 288 -4.06 -5.60 -14.17
CA HIS A 288 -2.65 -5.97 -14.35
C HIS A 288 -2.27 -7.15 -13.46
N GLN A 289 -2.60 -7.09 -12.16
CA GLN A 289 -2.34 -8.18 -11.22
C GLN A 289 -2.95 -9.50 -11.71
N GLN A 290 -4.19 -9.48 -12.22
CA GLN A 290 -4.86 -10.67 -12.77
C GLN A 290 -4.17 -11.23 -14.01
N ARG A 291 -3.68 -10.37 -14.93
CA ARG A 291 -2.91 -10.82 -16.10
C ARG A 291 -1.61 -11.51 -15.68
N VAL A 292 -0.93 -11.00 -14.65
CA VAL A 292 0.26 -11.65 -14.09
C VAL A 292 -0.12 -13.00 -13.45
N LEU A 293 -1.17 -13.06 -12.65
CA LEU A 293 -1.64 -14.32 -12.06
C LEU A 293 -1.97 -15.39 -13.12
N ALA A 294 -2.61 -14.98 -14.22
CA ALA A 294 -2.98 -15.84 -15.33
C ALA A 294 -1.82 -16.22 -16.28
N GLY A 295 -0.62 -15.69 -16.05
CA GLY A 295 0.55 -15.91 -16.93
C GLY A 295 0.44 -15.22 -18.30
N GLN A 296 -0.49 -14.27 -18.45
CA GLN A 296 -0.69 -13.49 -19.67
C GLN A 296 0.27 -12.31 -19.78
N GLN A 297 0.91 -11.95 -18.68
CA GLN A 297 1.88 -10.87 -18.57
C GLN A 297 2.99 -11.26 -17.59
N ASP A 298 4.24 -10.99 -17.95
CA ASP A 298 5.36 -11.15 -17.05
C ASP A 298 5.42 -9.97 -16.07
N PRO A 299 5.70 -10.22 -14.78
CA PRO A 299 5.79 -9.15 -13.80
C PRO A 299 7.06 -8.30 -13.99
N SER A 300 6.95 -7.01 -13.69
CA SER A 300 8.06 -6.05 -13.65
C SER A 300 7.95 -5.20 -12.40
N TYR A 301 8.85 -5.42 -11.43
CA TYR A 301 8.87 -4.72 -10.14
C TYR A 301 10.29 -4.42 -9.68
#